data_AF-A0A709F6N8-F1
#
_entry.id   AF-A0A709F6N8-F1
#
_cell.length_a   1.000
_cell.length_b   1.000
_cell.length_c   1.000
_cell.angle_alpha   90.00
_cell.angle_beta   90.00
_cell.angle_gamma   90.00
#
_symmetry.space_group_name_H-M   'P 1'
#
loop_
_entity.id
_entity.type
_entity.pdbx_description
1 polymer ?
#
loop_
_entity_poly.entity_id
_entity_poly.type
_entity_poly.pdbx_seq_one_letter_code
_entity_poly.pdbx_strand_id
1 'polypeptide(L)'
;EARKRKMMEIAKKVGKGLHPDCYIELVIEDSYYNMREKVVEHPHILDIAQQAMRDCHITPEMKPIRGGTDGAQLSFMGLPCPNLFTGGYNYHGKHEFVTLEGMEKAVQVIVRIAELTAKRGQ
;
A
#
# COMPACT_ATOMS: atom_id res chain seq x y z
N GLU A 1 -1.09 14.36 -9.35
CA GLU A 1 -1.30 15.63 -10.09
C GLU A 1 -0.23 16.01 -11.11
N ALA A 2 1.05 16.21 -10.77
CA ALA A 2 2.06 16.67 -11.75
C ALA A 2 2.17 15.78 -13.00
N ARG A 3 2.15 14.44 -12.84
CA ARG A 3 2.17 13.50 -13.98
C ARG A 3 0.93 13.64 -14.88
N LYS A 4 -0.27 13.76 -14.30
CA LYS A 4 -1.51 13.97 -15.07
C LYS A 4 -1.43 15.26 -15.90
N ARG A 5 -0.99 16.36 -15.26
CA ARG A 5 -0.74 17.63 -15.95
C ARG A 5 0.28 17.48 -17.06
N LYS A 6 1.35 16.73 -16.82
CA LYS A 6 2.38 16.48 -17.83
C LYS A 6 1.82 15.73 -19.04
N MET A 7 0.95 14.74 -18.84
CA MET A 7 0.29 14.04 -19.94
C MET A 7 -0.59 14.97 -20.77
N MET A 8 -1.35 15.86 -20.11
CA MET A 8 -2.16 16.89 -20.79
C MET A 8 -1.29 17.87 -21.59
N GLU A 9 -0.18 18.32 -21.01
CA GLU A 9 0.79 19.18 -21.71
C GLU A 9 1.38 18.50 -22.95
N ILE A 10 1.71 17.22 -22.86
CA ILE A 10 2.26 16.44 -23.97
C ILE A 10 1.22 16.31 -25.08
N ALA A 11 -0.01 15.90 -24.76
CA ALA A 11 -1.09 15.77 -25.74
C ALA A 11 -1.33 17.10 -26.47
N LYS A 12 -1.39 18.21 -25.74
CA LYS A 12 -1.52 19.57 -26.31
C LYS A 12 -0.33 19.95 -27.18
N LYS A 13 0.90 19.63 -26.75
CA LYS A 13 2.12 19.97 -27.48
C LYS A 13 2.22 19.20 -28.79
N VAL A 14 1.93 17.91 -28.78
CA VAL A 14 2.01 17.03 -29.96
C VAL A 14 0.85 17.31 -30.91
N GLY A 15 -0.33 17.62 -30.40
CA GLY A 15 -1.50 17.98 -31.22
C GLY A 15 -1.40 19.35 -31.89
N LYS A 16 -0.38 20.16 -31.57
CA LYS A 16 -0.24 21.52 -32.12
C LYS A 16 0.09 21.45 -33.62
N GLY A 17 -0.80 21.98 -34.45
CA GLY A 17 -0.62 22.05 -35.91
C GLY A 17 -1.21 20.86 -36.68
N LEU A 18 -1.94 19.96 -36.01
CA LEU A 18 -2.73 18.94 -36.70
C LEU A 18 -3.81 19.57 -37.59
N HIS A 19 -4.14 18.89 -38.69
CA HIS A 19 -5.31 19.21 -39.51
C HIS A 19 -6.58 19.16 -38.65
N PRO A 20 -7.62 19.97 -38.92
CA PRO A 20 -8.85 19.99 -38.12
C PRO A 20 -9.54 18.62 -37.93
N ASP A 21 -9.38 17.71 -38.90
CA ASP A 21 -9.93 16.34 -38.82
C ASP A 21 -9.06 15.35 -38.03
N CYS A 22 -7.90 15.80 -37.52
CA CYS A 22 -6.96 14.98 -36.76
C CYS A 22 -6.82 15.52 -35.34
N TYR A 23 -6.98 14.66 -34.33
CA TYR A 23 -6.91 15.07 -32.93
C TYR A 23 -6.27 14.02 -32.03
N ILE A 24 -5.87 14.46 -30.83
CA ILE A 24 -5.43 13.60 -29.73
C ILE A 24 -6.41 13.82 -28.58
N GLU A 25 -7.15 12.78 -28.24
CA GLU A 25 -8.06 12.79 -27.09
C GLU A 25 -7.41 12.05 -25.92
N LEU A 26 -7.34 12.71 -24.76
CA LEU A 26 -6.76 12.15 -23.55
C LEU A 26 -7.86 12.02 -22.49
N VAL A 27 -8.13 10.78 -22.09
CA VAL A 27 -9.02 10.45 -20.97
C VAL A 27 -8.16 9.99 -19.79
N ILE A 28 -8.34 10.61 -18.63
CA ILE A 28 -7.65 10.25 -17.39
C ILE A 28 -8.70 9.85 -16.36
N GLU A 29 -8.60 8.63 -15.85
CA GLU A 29 -9.45 8.10 -14.79
C GLU A 29 -8.59 7.68 -13.61
N ASP A 30 -9.02 8.04 -12.40
CA ASP A 30 -8.34 7.63 -11.18
C ASP A 30 -8.75 6.21 -10.80
N SER A 31 -7.78 5.33 -10.58
CA SER A 31 -8.05 3.93 -10.21
C SER A 31 -8.02 3.67 -8.71
N TYR A 32 -7.00 4.20 -8.02
CA TYR A 32 -6.86 4.09 -6.56
C TYR A 32 -5.94 5.18 -6.03
N TYR A 33 -6.02 5.43 -4.73
CA TYR A 33 -5.24 6.46 -4.03
C TYR A 33 -4.30 5.84 -3.00
N ASN A 34 -3.36 6.65 -2.49
CA ASN A 34 -2.43 6.19 -1.47
C ASN A 34 -3.13 6.14 -0.10
N MET A 35 -3.18 4.95 0.50
CA MET A 35 -3.85 4.74 1.79
C MET A 35 -3.21 5.45 2.99
N ARG A 36 -1.99 5.99 2.84
CA ARG A 36 -1.26 6.67 3.92
C ARG A 36 -2.15 7.68 4.64
N GLU A 37 -2.91 8.49 3.92
CA GLU A 37 -3.78 9.52 4.51
C GLU A 37 -4.81 8.92 5.48
N LYS A 38 -5.40 7.78 5.14
CA LYS A 38 -6.41 7.08 5.97
C LYS A 38 -5.79 6.35 7.14
N VAL A 39 -4.59 5.81 6.97
CA VAL A 39 -3.91 5.05 8.04
C VAL A 39 -3.33 5.97 9.09
N VAL A 40 -2.74 7.12 8.71
CA VAL A 40 -2.10 8.04 9.68
C VAL A 40 -3.11 8.82 10.55
N GLU A 41 -4.38 8.88 10.15
CA GLU A 41 -5.48 9.41 10.99
C GLU A 41 -5.63 8.63 12.30
N HIS A 42 -5.14 7.38 12.34
CA HIS A 42 -5.20 6.49 13.50
C HIS A 42 -3.80 5.97 13.87
N PRO A 43 -2.96 6.78 14.56
CA PRO A 43 -1.54 6.43 14.82
C PRO A 43 -1.34 5.06 15.49
N HIS A 44 -2.28 4.68 16.36
CA HIS A 44 -2.25 3.40 17.08
C HIS A 44 -2.16 2.18 16.15
N ILE A 45 -2.71 2.26 14.93
CA ILE A 45 -2.67 1.16 13.95
C ILE A 45 -1.22 0.79 13.63
N LEU A 46 -0.40 1.79 13.28
CA LEU A 46 1.01 1.58 12.94
C LEU A 46 1.88 1.37 14.18
N ASP A 47 1.55 2.03 15.29
CA ASP A 47 2.32 1.91 16.53
C ASP A 47 2.20 0.50 17.12
N ILE A 48 0.99 -0.07 17.14
CA ILE A 48 0.76 -1.43 17.64
C ILE A 48 1.46 -2.45 16.74
N ALA A 49 1.35 -2.33 15.42
CA ALA A 49 2.01 -3.24 14.49
C ALA A 49 3.54 -3.20 14.64
N GLN A 50 4.12 -2.01 14.76
CA GLN A 50 5.56 -1.85 14.98
C GLN A 50 5.99 -2.39 16.35
N GLN A 51 5.21 -2.13 17.40
CA GLN A 51 5.53 -2.65 18.74
C GLN A 51 5.44 -4.17 18.78
N ALA A 52 4.43 -4.77 18.15
CA ALA A 52 4.29 -6.22 18.05
C ALA A 52 5.50 -6.86 17.37
N MET A 53 5.99 -6.28 16.27
CA MET A 53 7.22 -6.73 15.62
C MET A 53 8.43 -6.64 16.56
N ARG A 54 8.62 -5.51 17.26
CA ARG A 54 9.73 -5.32 18.22
C ARG A 54 9.68 -6.34 19.37
N ASP A 55 8.50 -6.59 19.92
CA ASP A 55 8.26 -7.58 20.98
C ASP A 55 8.60 -9.01 20.51
N CYS A 56 8.47 -9.30 19.22
CA CYS A 56 8.85 -10.56 18.59
C CYS A 56 10.31 -10.60 18.09
N HIS A 57 11.12 -9.60 18.46
CA HIS A 57 12.52 -9.40 18.04
C HIS A 57 12.69 -9.19 16.53
N ILE A 58 11.75 -8.50 15.91
CA ILE A 58 11.75 -8.12 14.49
C ILE A 58 11.91 -6.61 14.39
N THR A 59 12.92 -6.14 13.65
CA THR A 59 13.05 -4.72 13.30
C THR A 59 11.99 -4.35 12.25
N PRO A 60 11.06 -3.42 12.53
CA PRO A 60 10.05 -3.04 11.55
C PRO A 60 10.68 -2.36 10.32
N GLU A 61 10.33 -2.83 9.12
CA GLU A 61 10.78 -2.23 7.86
C GLU A 61 9.58 -1.61 7.10
N MET A 62 9.52 -0.28 7.09
CA MET A 62 8.46 0.45 6.38
C MET A 62 8.85 0.67 4.92
N LYS A 63 8.26 -0.10 4.01
CA LYS A 63 8.48 0.02 2.56
C LYS A 63 7.21 0.47 1.83
N PRO A 64 7.31 1.37 0.83
CA PRO A 64 6.16 1.79 0.06
C PRO A 64 5.70 0.66 -0.87
N ILE A 65 4.37 0.50 -1.00
CA ILE A 65 3.78 -0.37 -2.01
C ILE A 65 3.74 0.40 -3.34
N ARG A 66 4.32 -0.18 -4.39
CA ARG A 66 4.38 0.43 -5.74
C ARG A 66 3.23 -0.07 -6.63
N GLY A 67 2.02 -0.08 -6.07
CA GLY A 67 0.80 -0.63 -6.68
C GLY A 67 -0.41 -0.36 -5.78
N GLY A 68 -1.57 -0.88 -6.18
CA GLY A 68 -2.77 -0.93 -5.34
C GLY A 68 -2.81 -2.22 -4.53
N THR A 69 -3.57 -2.20 -3.43
CA THR A 69 -3.91 -3.38 -2.63
C THR A 69 -5.37 -3.29 -2.20
N ASP A 70 -5.95 -4.42 -1.78
CA ASP A 70 -7.27 -4.43 -1.15
C ASP A 70 -7.28 -3.52 0.08
N GLY A 71 -6.22 -3.56 0.90
CA GLY A 71 -6.07 -2.68 2.05
C GLY A 71 -6.13 -1.18 1.69
N ALA A 72 -5.61 -0.80 0.52
CA ALA A 72 -5.72 0.56 0.04
C ALA A 72 -7.18 0.93 -0.27
N GLN A 73 -7.92 0.09 -0.98
CA GLN A 73 -9.34 0.34 -1.25
C GLN A 73 -10.19 0.33 0.02
N LEU A 74 -10.02 -0.68 0.88
CA LEU A 74 -10.71 -0.80 2.17
C LEU A 74 -10.49 0.43 3.04
N SER A 75 -9.28 1.00 3.04
CA SER A 75 -8.98 2.22 3.78
C SER A 75 -9.82 3.41 3.33
N PHE A 76 -10.10 3.53 2.03
CA PHE A 76 -11.02 4.57 1.50
C PHE A 76 -12.49 4.23 1.71
N MET A 77 -12.82 2.95 1.95
CA MET A 77 -14.16 2.50 2.31
C MET A 77 -14.46 2.61 3.82
N GLY A 78 -13.55 3.21 4.61
CA GLY A 78 -13.74 3.42 6.05
C GLY A 78 -13.12 2.34 6.95
N LEU A 79 -12.29 1.45 6.40
CA LEU A 79 -11.54 0.44 7.16
C LEU A 79 -10.03 0.59 6.92
N PRO A 80 -9.32 1.45 7.67
CA PRO A 80 -7.88 1.63 7.56
C PRO A 80 -7.12 0.30 7.73
N CYS A 81 -6.40 -0.12 6.69
CA CYS A 81 -5.92 -1.49 6.58
C CYS A 81 -4.48 -1.54 6.04
N PRO A 82 -3.45 -1.42 6.91
CA PRO A 82 -2.06 -1.62 6.51
C PRO A 82 -1.79 -3.09 6.16
N ASN A 83 -0.69 -3.33 5.44
CA ASN A 83 -0.25 -4.69 5.12
C ASN A 83 0.87 -5.17 6.06
N LEU A 84 0.87 -6.46 6.39
CA LEU A 84 1.92 -7.12 7.17
C LEU A 84 2.75 -8.06 6.28
N PHE A 85 3.92 -8.47 6.77
CA PHE A 85 4.75 -9.45 6.09
C PHE A 85 4.23 -10.88 6.28
N THR A 86 4.66 -11.79 5.41
CA THR A 86 4.30 -13.22 5.46
C THR A 86 5.53 -14.14 5.52
N GLY A 87 6.73 -13.61 5.28
CA GLY A 87 7.97 -14.37 5.10
C GLY A 87 8.22 -14.85 3.66
N GLY A 88 7.29 -14.58 2.74
CA GLY A 88 7.40 -14.98 1.32
C GLY A 88 8.17 -13.99 0.45
N TYR A 89 8.74 -14.51 -0.64
CA TYR A 89 9.53 -13.77 -1.62
C TYR A 89 9.22 -14.24 -3.04
N ASN A 90 9.60 -13.42 -4.04
CA ASN A 90 9.48 -13.71 -5.47
C ASN A 90 8.06 -14.09 -5.94
N TYR A 91 7.04 -13.42 -5.38
CA TYR A 91 5.64 -13.64 -5.73
C TYR A 91 5.37 -13.62 -7.24
N HIS A 92 4.40 -14.45 -7.65
CA HIS A 92 3.91 -14.54 -9.03
C HIS A 92 4.90 -15.14 -10.03
N GLY A 93 5.66 -16.15 -9.61
CA GLY A 93 6.55 -16.87 -10.52
C GLY A 93 7.04 -18.21 -9.99
N LYS A 94 7.67 -18.99 -10.87
CA LYS A 94 8.22 -20.32 -10.54
C LYS A 94 9.35 -20.31 -9.48
N HIS A 95 9.84 -19.12 -9.10
CA HIS A 95 10.87 -18.94 -8.08
C HIS A 95 10.30 -18.41 -6.75
N GLU A 96 8.97 -18.40 -6.61
CA GLU A 96 8.28 -18.04 -5.38
C GLU A 96 8.64 -19.02 -4.25
N PHE A 97 8.99 -18.49 -3.08
CA PHE A 97 9.36 -19.30 -1.92
C PHE A 97 9.06 -18.58 -0.62
N VAL A 98 9.09 -19.34 0.48
CA VAL A 98 8.82 -18.86 1.85
C VAL A 98 9.69 -19.64 2.84
N THR A 99 10.01 -19.04 3.99
CA THR A 99 10.65 -19.74 5.11
C THR A 99 9.63 -20.07 6.20
N LEU A 100 9.74 -21.25 6.81
CA LEU A 100 8.83 -21.67 7.87
C LEU A 100 8.94 -20.74 9.09
N GLU A 101 10.15 -20.32 9.43
CA GLU A 101 10.44 -19.40 10.52
C GLU A 101 9.84 -18.01 10.25
N GLY A 102 9.86 -17.57 8.98
CA GLY A 102 9.20 -16.32 8.57
C GLY A 102 7.69 -16.37 8.78
N MET A 103 7.07 -17.51 8.48
CA MET A 103 5.64 -17.75 8.73
C MET A 103 5.33 -17.78 10.23
N GLU A 104 6.14 -18.48 11.03
CA GLU A 104 6.01 -18.51 12.49
C GLU A 104 6.07 -17.10 13.09
N LYS A 105 7.01 -16.27 12.61
CA LYS A 105 7.12 -14.86 13.01
C LYS A 105 5.89 -14.04 12.62
N ALA A 106 5.31 -14.25 11.45
CA ALA A 106 4.06 -13.58 11.08
C ALA A 106 2.91 -13.94 12.05
N VAL A 107 2.79 -15.22 12.42
CA VAL A 107 1.80 -15.67 13.42
C VAL A 107 2.04 -15.01 14.78
N GLN A 108 3.28 -14.98 15.27
CA GLN A 108 3.63 -14.33 16.53
C GLN A 108 3.23 -12.85 16.53
N VAL A 109 3.50 -12.14 15.44
CA VAL A 109 3.12 -10.72 15.29
C VAL A 109 1.61 -10.54 15.30
N ILE A 110 0.84 -11.37 14.60
CA ILE A 110 -0.62 -11.30 14.59
C ILE A 110 -1.19 -11.47 16.01
N VAL A 111 -0.73 -12.50 16.73
CA VAL A 111 -1.16 -12.75 18.12
C VAL A 111 -0.79 -11.56 19.02
N ARG A 112 0.41 -11.02 18.86
CA ARG A 112 0.89 -9.90 19.67
C ARG A 112 0.12 -8.60 19.39
N ILE A 113 -0.28 -8.34 18.14
CA ILE A 113 -1.15 -7.20 17.79
C ILE A 113 -2.48 -7.29 18.55
N ALA A 114 -3.11 -8.47 18.55
CA ALA A 114 -4.37 -8.68 19.27
C ALA A 114 -4.20 -8.43 20.78
N GLU A 115 -3.13 -8.98 21.38
CA GLU A 115 -2.82 -8.79 22.80
C GLU A 115 -2.58 -7.32 23.17
N LEU A 116 -1.75 -6.61 22.40
CA LEU A 116 -1.45 -5.19 22.63
C LEU A 116 -2.68 -4.31 22.46
N THR A 117 -3.55 -4.65 21.50
CA THR A 117 -4.82 -3.94 21.29
C THR A 117 -5.74 -4.12 22.50
N ALA A 118 -5.90 -5.34 23.00
CA ALA A 118 -6.71 -5.62 24.19
C ALA A 118 -6.22 -4.88 25.43
N LYS A 119 -4.89 -4.80 25.65
CA LYS A 119 -4.29 -4.07 26.78
C LYS A 119 -4.53 -2.57 26.74
N ARG A 120 -4.65 -1.97 25.55
CA ARG A 120 -4.92 -0.54 25.38
C ARG A 120 -6.41 -0.19 25.47
N GLY A 121 -7.28 -1.17 25.28
CA GLY A 121 -8.73 -0.99 25.36
C GLY A 121 -9.31 -1.16 26.77
N GLN A 122 -8.48 -1.60 27.73
CA GLN A 122 -8.77 -1.53 29.17
C GLN A 122 -8.48 -0.13 29.70
#